data_AF-A0AA35NTF5-F1
#
_entry.id   AF-A0AA35NTF5-F1
#
_cell.length_a   1.000
_cell.length_b   1.000
_cell.length_c   1.000
_cell.angle_alpha   90.00
_cell.angle_beta   90.00
_cell.angle_gamma   90.00
#
_symmetry.space_group_name_H-M   'P 1'
#
loop_
_entity.id
_entity.type
_entity.pdbx_description
1 polymer ?
#
loop_
_entity_poly.entity_id
_entity_poly.type
_entity_poly.pdbx_seq_one_letter_code
_entity_poly.pdbx_strand_id
1 'polypeptide(L)'
;MAKRPLGLGKQNREKKRKVETGEKTDDEPSRESTPARSQMSVELDDDADLDDELAQLKGLWSKYFHSDRDDEYVLNGIVHECDRLLRLSEENEEVKKTLNDVFHGIYALALSELTIFKAGDEEATQEKRREDVSSFFDSAIERVELGLSRFPDSQFLKLILSKIIFQRIPLEHISTLDSKSKDGKLNLVEQFERGKEHFSVYENDTELTYEILQMMNDLLDIIENFGREQSIQEGIDSDNEEEEELIDIELEPEHPVYPLQQSLEENYEWLREHFGKLFDAMNTDMEIYPSVANTIGELYLKKAEEPSKIFLGLQYDDDSTAKASDKEAKAAQKTALTHTKKALQYLEKAKLEDDPDTWVQVAEAYIDLGNLLDNESVEQEKAYKTAEEILSKANKASHGKFQDVLDNFLKN
;
A
#
# COMPACT_ATOMS: atom_id res chain seq x y z
N MET A 1 -14.61 10.76 0.54
CA MET A 1 -13.73 9.79 -0.18
C MET A 1 -12.59 10.55 -0.86
N ALA A 2 -11.61 10.98 -0.07
CA ALA A 2 -10.32 11.39 -0.60
C ALA A 2 -9.74 10.24 -1.43
N LYS A 3 -9.25 10.56 -2.63
CA LYS A 3 -8.58 9.60 -3.52
C LYS A 3 -7.50 8.88 -2.72
N ARG A 4 -7.73 7.59 -2.41
CA ARG A 4 -6.64 6.70 -2.02
C ARG A 4 -5.57 6.84 -3.10
N PRO A 5 -4.31 7.15 -2.77
CA PRO A 5 -3.25 7.14 -3.75
C PRO A 5 -3.22 5.74 -4.35
N LEU A 6 -3.73 5.64 -5.58
CA LEU A 6 -3.67 4.44 -6.39
C LEU A 6 -2.23 3.92 -6.33
N GLY A 7 -2.10 2.64 -5.94
CA GLY A 7 -0.85 1.99 -5.58
C GLY A 7 0.36 2.41 -6.41
N LEU A 8 1.51 2.41 -5.76
CA LEU A 8 2.85 2.85 -6.20
C LEU A 8 3.16 2.76 -7.71
N GLY A 9 2.58 1.79 -8.43
CA GLY A 9 2.67 1.67 -9.89
C GLY A 9 2.05 2.81 -10.71
N LYS A 10 1.06 3.58 -10.22
CA LYS A 10 0.46 4.70 -10.99
C LYS A 10 1.15 6.06 -10.75
N GLN A 11 1.66 6.34 -9.55
CA GLN A 11 2.38 7.58 -9.27
C GLN A 11 3.68 7.71 -10.09
N ASN A 12 4.34 6.59 -10.40
CA ASN A 12 5.52 6.57 -11.28
C ASN A 12 5.21 6.90 -12.76
N ARG A 13 3.96 6.74 -13.21
CA ARG A 13 3.56 7.09 -14.59
C ARG A 13 3.41 8.59 -14.81
N GLU A 14 2.99 9.34 -13.79
CA GLU A 14 2.75 10.79 -13.92
C GLU A 14 4.02 11.63 -13.77
N LYS A 15 4.98 11.21 -12.93
CA LYS A 15 6.26 11.94 -12.75
C LYS A 15 7.14 11.94 -14.00
N LYS A 16 7.19 10.85 -14.78
CA LYS A 16 7.98 10.79 -16.03
C LYS A 16 7.50 11.76 -17.12
N ARG A 17 6.21 12.12 -17.13
CA ARG A 17 5.63 13.01 -18.15
C ARG A 17 6.02 14.49 -18.02
N LYS A 18 6.54 14.92 -16.86
CA LYS A 18 6.85 16.33 -16.59
C LYS A 18 8.30 16.76 -16.92
N VAL A 19 9.17 15.84 -17.33
CA VAL A 19 10.60 16.13 -17.57
C VAL A 19 10.93 16.37 -19.06
N GLU A 20 10.02 16.05 -20.00
CA GLU A 20 10.36 16.04 -21.45
C GLU A 20 9.98 17.29 -22.27
N THR A 21 9.59 18.40 -21.65
CA THR A 21 9.32 19.65 -22.40
C THR A 21 10.18 20.83 -21.91
N GLY A 22 11.47 20.77 -22.25
CA GLY A 22 12.42 21.89 -22.18
C GLY A 22 13.19 22.00 -23.50
N GLU A 23 13.12 23.18 -24.12
CA GLU A 23 13.51 23.52 -25.49
C GLU A 23 14.98 23.22 -25.89
N LYS A 24 15.14 22.71 -27.12
CA LYS A 24 16.42 22.58 -27.83
C LYS A 24 16.79 23.88 -28.54
N THR A 25 18.06 24.26 -28.48
CA THR A 25 18.72 25.07 -29.52
C THR A 25 20.08 24.43 -29.88
N ASP A 26 20.32 24.34 -31.19
CA ASP A 26 21.43 23.66 -31.88
C ASP A 26 22.78 24.40 -31.75
N ASP A 27 23.92 23.69 -31.68
CA ASP A 27 24.80 23.41 -32.85
C ASP A 27 26.20 22.83 -32.48
N GLU A 28 26.52 21.70 -33.13
CA GLU A 28 27.82 21.23 -33.67
C GLU A 28 29.01 20.68 -32.79
N PRO A 29 29.87 19.80 -33.36
CA PRO A 29 30.20 18.50 -32.75
C PRO A 29 31.69 18.22 -32.51
N SER A 30 31.96 17.12 -31.79
CA SER A 30 33.10 16.18 -31.91
C SER A 30 33.80 15.86 -30.57
N ARG A 31 33.66 14.60 -30.13
CA ARG A 31 34.73 13.59 -30.10
C ARG A 31 34.29 12.43 -29.19
N GLU A 32 34.38 11.23 -29.75
CA GLU A 32 34.28 9.96 -29.05
C GLU A 32 35.14 9.99 -27.78
N SER A 33 34.49 9.82 -26.65
CA SER A 33 35.12 9.34 -25.43
C SER A 33 34.20 8.27 -24.85
N THR A 34 34.72 7.04 -24.84
CA THR A 34 34.13 5.91 -24.14
C THR A 34 33.91 6.32 -22.67
N PRO A 35 32.70 6.21 -22.09
CA PRO A 35 32.53 6.56 -20.69
C PRO A 35 33.23 5.50 -19.85
N ALA A 36 34.28 5.93 -19.15
CA ALA A 36 34.88 5.18 -18.07
C ALA A 36 33.80 4.94 -17.00
N ARG A 37 33.54 3.66 -16.73
CA ARG A 37 33.04 3.07 -15.49
C ARG A 37 32.81 4.11 -14.38
N SER A 38 31.58 4.60 -14.25
CA SER A 38 31.16 5.49 -13.16
C SER A 38 31.39 4.78 -11.83
N GLN A 39 32.45 5.13 -11.12
CA GLN A 39 32.61 4.77 -9.72
C GLN A 39 31.56 5.57 -8.94
N MET A 40 30.51 4.90 -8.45
CA MET A 40 29.63 5.46 -7.44
C MET A 40 30.45 5.69 -6.17
N SER A 41 30.82 6.95 -5.89
CA SER A 41 31.25 7.35 -4.55
C SER A 41 29.99 7.62 -3.73
N VAL A 42 29.53 6.61 -3.00
CA VAL A 42 28.43 6.77 -2.05
C VAL A 42 29.04 7.25 -0.73
N GLU A 43 28.74 8.49 -0.35
CA GLU A 43 29.01 8.99 1.01
C GLU A 43 28.10 8.21 1.99
N LEU A 44 28.75 7.42 2.86
CA LEU A 44 28.16 6.74 4.03
C LEU A 44 28.27 7.68 5.24
N ASP A 45 27.39 7.50 6.24
CA ASP A 45 27.44 8.27 7.49
C ASP A 45 28.78 8.13 8.21
N ASP A 46 29.24 9.21 8.85
CA ASP A 46 30.56 9.36 9.49
C ASP A 46 30.85 8.34 10.63
N ASP A 47 29.84 7.60 11.09
CA ASP A 47 29.91 6.64 12.21
C ASP A 47 29.94 5.15 11.77
N ALA A 48 29.89 4.84 10.47
CA ALA A 48 29.97 3.46 9.99
C ALA A 48 31.41 2.94 10.02
N ASP A 49 31.63 1.76 10.63
CA ASP A 49 32.91 1.07 10.57
C ASP A 49 33.17 0.63 9.11
N LEU A 50 34.06 1.36 8.43
CA LEU A 50 34.41 1.12 7.02
C LEU A 50 35.09 -0.23 6.79
N ASP A 51 35.46 -0.96 7.85
CA ASP A 51 36.00 -2.31 7.77
C ASP A 51 34.93 -3.42 7.93
N ASP A 52 33.67 -3.07 8.30
CA ASP A 52 32.54 -4.01 8.36
C ASP A 52 31.68 -3.93 7.08
N GLU A 53 31.95 -4.83 6.15
CA GLU A 53 31.25 -4.91 4.86
C GLU A 53 29.73 -5.12 5.00
N LEU A 54 29.26 -5.78 6.08
CA LEU A 54 27.83 -5.94 6.34
C LEU A 54 27.21 -4.64 6.86
N ALA A 55 27.93 -3.86 7.65
CA ALA A 55 27.48 -2.55 8.09
C ALA A 55 27.28 -1.59 6.90
N GLN A 56 28.19 -1.63 5.92
CA GLN A 56 28.04 -0.87 4.68
C GLN A 56 26.81 -1.31 3.88
N LEU A 57 26.59 -2.62 3.75
CA LEU A 57 25.43 -3.17 3.06
C LEU A 57 24.11 -2.73 3.72
N LYS A 58 24.05 -2.74 5.06
CA LYS A 58 22.92 -2.21 5.83
C LYS A 58 22.71 -0.71 5.59
N GLY A 59 23.79 0.07 5.57
CA GLY A 59 23.73 1.51 5.28
C GLY A 59 23.19 1.80 3.88
N LEU A 60 23.64 1.06 2.86
CA LEU A 60 23.13 1.17 1.50
C LEU A 60 21.64 0.83 1.41
N TRP A 61 21.22 -0.28 2.02
CA TRP A 61 19.81 -0.66 2.06
C TRP A 61 18.96 0.39 2.79
N SER A 62 19.40 0.85 3.96
CA SER A 62 18.71 1.88 4.73
C SER A 62 18.55 3.16 3.91
N LYS A 63 19.61 3.63 3.25
CA LYS A 63 19.57 4.82 2.41
C LYS A 63 18.59 4.67 1.24
N TYR A 64 18.56 3.49 0.60
CA TYR A 64 17.56 3.20 -0.43
C TYR A 64 16.14 3.19 0.14
N PHE A 65 15.92 2.48 1.24
CA PHE A 65 14.61 2.30 1.87
C PHE A 65 13.95 3.62 2.30
N HIS A 66 14.74 4.60 2.75
CA HIS A 66 14.25 5.92 3.18
C HIS A 66 14.36 7.00 2.09
N SER A 67 14.72 6.63 0.86
CA SER A 67 14.72 7.55 -0.30
C SER A 67 13.39 7.49 -1.06
N ASP A 68 13.30 8.21 -2.18
CA ASP A 68 12.18 8.10 -3.12
C ASP A 68 12.10 6.74 -3.85
N ARG A 69 13.11 5.86 -3.66
CA ARG A 69 13.18 4.48 -4.20
C ARG A 69 13.10 4.39 -5.72
N ASP A 70 13.45 5.46 -6.43
CA ASP A 70 13.40 5.57 -7.89
C ASP A 70 14.74 5.26 -8.59
N ASP A 71 15.77 4.89 -7.83
CA ASP A 71 17.11 4.62 -8.34
C ASP A 71 17.41 3.11 -8.49
N GLU A 72 17.26 2.60 -9.73
CA GLU A 72 17.63 1.23 -10.09
C GLU A 72 19.15 0.97 -9.93
N TYR A 73 20.00 1.99 -10.05
CA TYR A 73 21.45 1.82 -9.93
C TYR A 73 21.88 1.49 -8.50
N VAL A 74 21.21 2.07 -7.50
CA VAL A 74 21.46 1.74 -6.09
C VAL A 74 21.14 0.27 -5.80
N LEU A 75 20.00 -0.23 -6.29
CA LEU A 75 19.63 -1.64 -6.15
C LEU A 75 20.62 -2.58 -6.83
N ASN A 76 21.02 -2.28 -8.07
CA ASN A 76 22.05 -3.04 -8.76
C ASN A 76 23.40 -3.02 -8.01
N GLY A 77 23.75 -1.87 -7.41
CA GLY A 77 24.92 -1.75 -6.54
C GLY A 77 24.85 -2.67 -5.32
N ILE A 78 23.71 -2.72 -4.63
CA ILE A 78 23.46 -3.62 -3.49
C ILE A 78 23.59 -5.09 -3.92
N VAL A 79 22.97 -5.48 -5.05
CA VAL A 79 23.06 -6.85 -5.59
C VAL A 79 24.51 -7.22 -5.91
N HIS A 80 25.26 -6.34 -6.56
CA HIS A 80 26.66 -6.59 -6.89
C HIS A 80 27.56 -6.72 -5.66
N GLU A 81 27.28 -5.95 -4.60
CA GLU A 81 27.99 -6.06 -3.33
C GLU A 81 27.67 -7.39 -2.64
N CYS A 82 26.39 -7.80 -2.64
CA CYS A 82 26.00 -9.11 -2.14
C CYS A 82 26.70 -10.27 -2.87
N ASP A 83 26.80 -10.18 -4.20
CA ASP A 83 27.53 -11.15 -5.01
C ASP A 83 29.05 -11.15 -4.74
N ARG A 84 29.64 -9.97 -4.51
CA ARG A 84 31.04 -9.84 -4.12
C ARG A 84 31.28 -10.55 -2.79
N LEU A 85 30.42 -10.30 -1.79
CA LEU A 85 30.50 -10.91 -0.47
C LEU A 85 30.35 -12.44 -0.53
N LEU A 86 29.44 -12.96 -1.35
CA LEU A 86 29.30 -14.41 -1.55
C LEU A 86 30.57 -15.02 -2.12
N ARG A 87 31.15 -14.44 -3.17
CA ARG A 87 32.41 -14.93 -3.75
C ARG A 87 33.55 -14.89 -2.73
N LEU A 88 33.66 -13.80 -1.97
CA LEU A 88 34.68 -13.68 -0.92
C LEU A 88 34.48 -14.71 0.20
N SER A 89 33.24 -15.06 0.54
CA SER A 89 32.93 -16.06 1.56
C SER A 89 33.36 -17.49 1.19
N GLU A 90 33.55 -17.78 -0.11
CA GLU A 90 34.07 -19.08 -0.55
C GLU A 90 35.56 -19.25 -0.22
N GLU A 91 36.29 -18.13 -0.14
CA GLU A 91 37.74 -18.11 0.10
C GLU A 91 38.12 -17.64 1.52
N ASN A 92 37.20 -16.93 2.21
CA ASN A 92 37.43 -16.33 3.52
C ASN A 92 36.33 -16.73 4.53
N GLU A 93 36.69 -17.61 5.48
CA GLU A 93 35.79 -18.09 6.53
C GLU A 93 35.34 -17.00 7.51
N GLU A 94 36.08 -15.89 7.67
CA GLU A 94 35.61 -14.77 8.48
C GLU A 94 34.47 -14.01 7.80
N VAL A 95 34.57 -13.78 6.48
CA VAL A 95 33.47 -13.20 5.68
C VAL A 95 32.26 -14.13 5.67
N LYS A 96 32.48 -15.44 5.58
CA LYS A 96 31.38 -16.41 5.63
C LYS A 96 30.59 -16.38 6.94
N LYS A 97 31.24 -16.05 8.06
CA LYS A 97 30.57 -15.88 9.36
C LYS A 97 29.74 -14.59 9.43
N THR A 98 30.07 -13.56 8.64
CA THR A 98 29.31 -12.31 8.61
C THR A 98 28.03 -12.42 7.77
N LEU A 99 27.90 -13.44 6.90
CA LEU A 99 26.71 -13.71 6.09
C LEU A 99 25.55 -14.29 6.93
N ASN A 100 24.98 -13.46 7.80
CA ASN A 100 23.84 -13.79 8.66
C ASN A 100 22.50 -13.64 7.94
N ASP A 101 21.41 -13.77 8.67
CA ASP A 101 20.06 -13.59 8.15
C ASP A 101 19.82 -12.20 7.56
N VAL A 102 20.40 -11.15 8.14
CA VAL A 102 20.31 -9.79 7.59
C VAL A 102 20.92 -9.69 6.19
N PHE A 103 22.07 -10.33 5.95
CA PHE A 103 22.68 -10.39 4.62
C PHE A 103 21.72 -11.01 3.59
N HIS A 104 21.18 -12.20 3.91
CA HIS A 104 20.25 -12.90 3.02
C HIS A 104 18.99 -12.06 2.76
N GLY A 105 18.52 -11.36 3.79
CA GLY A 105 17.34 -10.52 3.70
C GLY A 105 17.53 -9.31 2.81
N ILE A 106 18.61 -8.53 3.01
CA ILE A 106 18.91 -7.37 2.15
C ILE A 106 19.08 -7.80 0.69
N TYR A 107 19.76 -8.92 0.46
CA TYR A 107 19.94 -9.40 -0.91
C TYR A 107 18.60 -9.76 -1.55
N ALA A 108 17.75 -10.52 -0.86
CA ALA A 108 16.42 -10.85 -1.38
C ALA A 108 15.53 -9.62 -1.59
N LEU A 109 15.58 -8.66 -0.67
CA LEU A 109 14.85 -7.40 -0.79
C LEU A 109 15.27 -6.63 -2.04
N ALA A 110 16.57 -6.43 -2.25
CA ALA A 110 17.08 -5.74 -3.43
C ALA A 110 16.66 -6.43 -4.75
N LEU A 111 16.71 -7.76 -4.80
CA LEU A 111 16.23 -8.53 -5.96
C LEU A 111 14.73 -8.34 -6.18
N SER A 112 13.92 -8.34 -5.13
CA SER A 112 12.48 -8.12 -5.24
C SER A 112 12.13 -6.70 -5.66
N GLU A 113 12.83 -5.67 -5.17
CA GLU A 113 12.59 -4.27 -5.56
C GLU A 113 12.92 -4.00 -7.04
N LEU A 114 13.93 -4.68 -7.60
CA LEU A 114 14.26 -4.57 -9.02
C LEU A 114 13.07 -4.97 -9.92
N THR A 115 12.14 -5.81 -9.42
CA THR A 115 10.94 -6.19 -10.18
C THR A 115 10.03 -5.01 -10.52
N ILE A 116 10.03 -3.95 -9.72
CA ILE A 116 9.24 -2.73 -9.99
C ILE A 116 9.74 -2.06 -11.27
N PHE A 117 11.07 -1.97 -11.42
CA PHE A 117 11.70 -1.41 -12.61
C PHE A 117 11.49 -2.30 -13.83
N LYS A 118 11.62 -3.63 -13.67
CA LYS A 118 11.41 -4.58 -14.78
C LYS A 118 9.95 -4.62 -15.24
N ALA A 119 8.99 -4.52 -14.32
CA ALA A 119 7.56 -4.42 -14.66
C ALA A 119 7.24 -3.10 -15.38
N GLY A 120 7.98 -2.03 -15.08
CA GLY A 120 7.84 -0.70 -15.67
C GLY A 120 8.70 -0.40 -16.90
N ASP A 121 9.45 -1.38 -17.42
CA ASP A 121 10.35 -1.19 -18.57
C ASP A 121 9.55 -1.11 -19.89
N GLU A 122 9.30 0.12 -20.34
CA GLU A 122 8.55 0.41 -21.57
C GLU A 122 9.31 0.02 -22.84
N GLU A 123 10.64 -0.10 -22.79
CA GLU A 123 11.48 -0.48 -23.93
C GLU A 123 11.47 -2.00 -24.17
N ALA A 124 11.21 -2.79 -23.12
CA ALA A 124 11.09 -4.23 -23.21
C ALA A 124 9.77 -4.70 -23.86
N THR A 125 9.79 -5.87 -24.48
CA THR A 125 8.55 -6.54 -24.89
C THR A 125 7.78 -7.03 -23.66
N GLN A 126 6.46 -7.23 -23.78
CA GLN A 126 5.66 -7.76 -22.68
C GLN A 126 6.15 -9.15 -22.22
N GLU A 127 6.59 -9.99 -23.15
CA GLU A 127 7.15 -11.31 -22.84
C GLU A 127 8.45 -11.18 -22.05
N LYS A 128 9.38 -10.32 -22.49
CA LYS A 128 10.63 -10.08 -21.78
C LYS A 128 10.39 -9.51 -20.38
N ARG A 129 9.48 -8.55 -20.22
CA ARG A 129 9.11 -8.03 -18.89
C ARG A 129 8.62 -9.13 -17.97
N ARG A 130 7.77 -10.03 -18.46
CA ARG A 130 7.25 -11.17 -17.67
C ARG A 130 8.37 -12.11 -17.25
N GLU A 131 9.28 -12.45 -18.17
CA GLU A 131 10.44 -13.29 -17.89
C GLU A 131 11.37 -12.65 -16.86
N ASP A 132 11.73 -11.37 -17.06
CA ASP A 132 12.60 -10.63 -16.16
C ASP A 132 11.96 -10.56 -14.76
N VAL A 133 10.71 -10.13 -14.63
CA VAL A 133 9.99 -10.05 -13.34
C VAL A 133 9.95 -11.40 -12.63
N SER A 134 9.59 -12.47 -13.34
CA SER A 134 9.52 -13.82 -12.77
C SER A 134 10.89 -14.29 -12.27
N SER A 135 11.95 -14.08 -13.07
CA SER A 135 13.31 -14.50 -12.71
C SER A 135 13.88 -13.77 -11.48
N PHE A 136 13.56 -12.49 -11.31
CA PHE A 136 13.97 -11.71 -10.13
C PHE A 136 13.21 -12.16 -8.88
N PHE A 137 11.90 -12.44 -8.98
CA PHE A 137 11.15 -13.00 -7.86
C PHE A 137 11.64 -14.39 -7.46
N ASP A 138 11.89 -15.27 -8.43
CA ASP A 138 12.42 -16.61 -8.15
C ASP A 138 13.79 -16.52 -7.46
N SER A 139 14.67 -15.64 -7.94
CA SER A 139 15.98 -15.40 -7.32
C SER A 139 15.87 -14.83 -5.90
N ALA A 140 14.92 -13.92 -5.67
CA ALA A 140 14.67 -13.34 -4.36
C ALA A 140 14.17 -14.40 -3.36
N ILE A 141 13.20 -15.23 -3.78
CA ILE A 141 12.67 -16.32 -2.94
C ILE A 141 13.76 -17.36 -2.65
N GLU A 142 14.52 -17.79 -3.67
CA GLU A 142 15.63 -18.73 -3.49
C GLU A 142 16.64 -18.18 -2.47
N ARG A 143 16.95 -16.88 -2.54
CA ARG A 143 17.87 -16.23 -1.60
C ARG A 143 17.36 -16.27 -0.15
N VAL A 144 16.07 -16.00 0.07
CA VAL A 144 15.46 -16.10 1.40
C VAL A 144 15.42 -17.53 1.88
N GLU A 145 15.01 -18.48 1.04
CA GLU A 145 14.93 -19.90 1.38
C GLU A 145 16.32 -20.47 1.73
N LEU A 146 17.37 -20.08 1.01
CA LEU A 146 18.76 -20.37 1.38
C LEU A 146 19.13 -19.79 2.75
N GLY A 147 18.68 -18.57 3.05
CA GLY A 147 18.84 -17.97 4.38
C GLY A 147 18.12 -18.76 5.47
N LEU A 148 16.84 -19.09 5.26
CA LEU A 148 16.01 -19.87 6.18
C LEU A 148 16.53 -21.28 6.40
N SER A 149 17.18 -21.89 5.40
CA SER A 149 17.84 -23.20 5.57
C SER A 149 18.97 -23.16 6.62
N ARG A 150 19.59 -21.98 6.82
CA ARG A 150 20.66 -21.74 7.80
C ARG A 150 20.14 -21.12 9.10
N PHE A 151 19.11 -20.28 8.99
CA PHE A 151 18.50 -19.51 10.07
C PHE A 151 16.97 -19.76 10.11
N PRO A 152 16.52 -20.99 10.45
CA PRO A 152 15.11 -21.38 10.32
C PRO A 152 14.16 -20.61 11.25
N ASP A 153 14.69 -20.09 12.35
CA ASP A 153 13.95 -19.31 13.34
C ASP A 153 14.00 -17.81 13.07
N SER A 154 14.68 -17.35 12.01
CA SER A 154 14.75 -15.93 11.68
C SER A 154 13.38 -15.39 11.31
N GLN A 155 12.82 -14.60 12.21
CA GLN A 155 11.56 -13.89 11.97
C GLN A 155 11.70 -12.88 10.83
N PHE A 156 12.86 -12.21 10.74
CA PHE A 156 13.17 -11.24 9.69
C PHE A 156 13.09 -11.87 8.28
N LEU A 157 13.71 -13.05 8.09
CA LEU A 157 13.65 -13.72 6.78
C LEU A 157 12.25 -14.20 6.42
N LYS A 158 11.46 -14.66 7.40
CA LYS A 158 10.04 -15.02 7.18
C LYS A 158 9.23 -13.79 6.78
N LEU A 159 9.44 -12.67 7.45
CA LEU A 159 8.80 -11.41 7.11
C LEU A 159 9.15 -10.95 5.69
N ILE A 160 10.42 -11.06 5.28
CA ILE A 160 10.83 -10.76 3.90
C ILE A 160 10.20 -11.71 2.89
N LEU A 161 10.08 -13.00 3.20
CA LEU A 161 9.38 -13.93 2.32
C LEU A 161 7.91 -13.51 2.11
N SER A 162 7.24 -13.08 3.18
CA SER A 162 5.88 -12.53 3.12
C SER A 162 5.82 -11.30 2.20
N LYS A 163 6.75 -10.34 2.36
CA LYS A 163 6.88 -9.17 1.46
C LYS A 163 6.98 -9.58 0.00
N ILE A 164 7.90 -10.47 -0.32
CA ILE A 164 8.19 -10.88 -1.70
C ILE A 164 6.94 -11.53 -2.32
N ILE A 165 6.22 -12.35 -1.56
CA ILE A 165 4.99 -12.99 -2.02
C ILE A 165 3.90 -11.96 -2.31
N PHE A 166 3.63 -11.04 -1.37
CA PHE A 166 2.60 -10.00 -1.58
C PHE A 166 2.95 -9.04 -2.71
N GLN A 167 4.24 -8.77 -2.97
CA GLN A 167 4.70 -7.98 -4.10
C GLN A 167 4.60 -8.75 -5.43
N ARG A 168 4.85 -10.07 -5.42
CA ARG A 168 4.79 -10.95 -6.60
C ARG A 168 3.39 -11.08 -7.17
N ILE A 169 2.38 -11.27 -6.33
CA ILE A 169 0.99 -11.48 -6.75
C ILE A 169 0.50 -10.40 -7.73
N PRO A 170 0.55 -9.09 -7.40
CA PRO A 170 0.07 -8.06 -8.32
C PRO A 170 0.98 -7.87 -9.53
N LEU A 171 2.31 -7.96 -9.38
CA LEU A 171 3.27 -7.63 -10.44
C LEU A 171 3.46 -8.74 -11.48
N GLU A 172 3.51 -10.00 -11.06
CA GLU A 172 3.72 -11.14 -11.96
C GLU A 172 2.42 -11.81 -12.39
N HIS A 173 1.45 -11.92 -11.47
CA HIS A 173 0.26 -12.73 -11.71
C HIS A 173 -0.93 -11.88 -12.16
N ILE A 174 -1.46 -11.01 -11.29
CA ILE A 174 -2.66 -10.22 -11.59
C ILE A 174 -2.45 -9.29 -12.80
N SER A 175 -1.26 -8.71 -12.97
CA SER A 175 -0.92 -7.84 -14.10
C SER A 175 -1.09 -8.50 -15.48
N THR A 176 -1.18 -9.84 -15.53
CA THR A 176 -1.32 -10.62 -16.76
C THR A 176 -2.74 -11.07 -17.04
N LEU A 177 -3.66 -10.86 -16.09
CA LEU A 177 -5.05 -11.27 -16.16
C LEU A 177 -5.92 -10.17 -16.76
N ASP A 178 -7.02 -10.60 -17.37
CA ASP A 178 -8.16 -9.79 -17.78
C ASP A 178 -9.46 -10.40 -17.21
N SER A 179 -10.60 -9.72 -17.36
CA SER A 179 -11.89 -10.18 -16.84
C SER A 179 -12.37 -11.53 -17.39
N LYS A 180 -11.73 -12.07 -18.44
CA LYS A 180 -12.09 -13.35 -19.08
C LYS A 180 -11.06 -14.44 -18.84
N SER A 181 -10.02 -14.15 -18.06
CA SER A 181 -8.90 -15.05 -17.85
C SER A 181 -9.33 -16.30 -17.09
N LYS A 182 -8.92 -17.46 -17.61
CA LYS A 182 -9.18 -18.78 -17.02
C LYS A 182 -7.86 -19.53 -16.97
N ASP A 183 -7.11 -19.35 -15.88
CA ASP A 183 -5.85 -20.06 -15.65
C ASP A 183 -5.99 -21.01 -14.46
N GLY A 184 -6.25 -22.28 -14.76
CA GLY A 184 -6.38 -23.32 -13.74
C GLY A 184 -5.05 -23.74 -13.07
N LYS A 185 -3.90 -23.21 -13.52
CA LYS A 185 -2.60 -23.49 -12.87
C LYS A 185 -2.22 -22.41 -11.86
N LEU A 186 -2.71 -21.19 -12.04
CA LEU A 186 -2.42 -20.08 -11.15
C LEU A 186 -3.30 -20.16 -9.90
N ASN A 187 -2.71 -20.55 -8.78
CA ASN A 187 -3.40 -20.61 -7.49
C ASN A 187 -3.06 -19.39 -6.63
N LEU A 188 -3.78 -18.29 -6.83
CA LEU A 188 -3.58 -17.05 -6.07
C LEU A 188 -3.90 -17.20 -4.59
N VAL A 189 -4.87 -18.05 -4.23
CA VAL A 189 -5.25 -18.29 -2.83
C VAL A 189 -4.09 -18.91 -2.06
N GLU A 190 -3.45 -19.94 -2.62
CA GLU A 190 -2.32 -20.60 -1.98
C GLU A 190 -1.13 -19.65 -1.78
N GLN A 191 -0.86 -18.79 -2.77
CA GLN A 191 0.20 -17.78 -2.63
C GLN A 191 -0.15 -16.76 -1.54
N PHE A 192 -1.38 -16.25 -1.53
CA PHE A 192 -1.83 -15.27 -0.55
C PHE A 192 -1.76 -15.83 0.88
N GLU A 193 -2.23 -17.06 1.09
CA GLU A 193 -2.14 -17.73 2.39
C GLU A 193 -0.69 -18.04 2.78
N ARG A 194 0.18 -18.46 1.85
CA ARG A 194 1.62 -18.61 2.10
C ARG A 194 2.25 -17.29 2.57
N GLY A 195 1.84 -16.16 1.98
CA GLY A 195 2.26 -14.83 2.43
C GLY A 195 1.85 -14.55 3.87
N LYS A 196 0.61 -14.87 4.25
CA LYS A 196 0.08 -14.74 5.62
C LYS A 196 0.78 -15.67 6.61
N GLU A 197 1.07 -16.91 6.24
CA GLU A 197 1.74 -17.91 7.08
C GLU A 197 3.15 -17.47 7.51
N HIS A 198 3.86 -16.77 6.62
CA HIS A 198 5.19 -16.25 6.92
C HIS A 198 5.18 -14.87 7.60
N PHE A 199 4.05 -14.18 7.62
CA PHE A 199 3.93 -12.88 8.26
C PHE A 199 3.89 -13.00 9.78
N SER A 200 4.63 -12.11 10.45
CA SER A 200 4.47 -11.83 11.88
C SER A 200 4.98 -10.42 12.17
N VAL A 201 4.38 -9.75 13.16
CA VAL A 201 4.84 -8.41 13.58
C VAL A 201 6.26 -8.51 14.09
N TYR A 202 7.19 -7.81 13.43
CA TYR A 202 8.60 -7.80 13.79
C TYR A 202 8.96 -6.48 14.47
N GLU A 203 9.00 -6.49 15.80
CA GLU A 203 9.15 -5.29 16.63
C GLU A 203 10.49 -4.55 16.41
N ASN A 204 11.52 -5.25 15.93
CA ASN A 204 12.81 -4.64 15.63
C ASN A 204 12.80 -3.81 14.34
N ASP A 205 11.78 -3.97 13.48
CA ASP A 205 11.63 -3.22 12.24
C ASP A 205 10.14 -3.02 11.93
N THR A 206 9.55 -2.07 12.65
CA THR A 206 8.14 -1.71 12.53
C THR A 206 7.82 -1.05 11.18
N GLU A 207 8.80 -0.40 10.55
CA GLU A 207 8.63 0.25 9.25
C GLU A 207 8.50 -0.78 8.14
N LEU A 208 9.37 -1.78 8.11
CA LEU A 208 9.22 -2.91 7.20
C LEU A 208 7.92 -3.68 7.46
N THR A 209 7.57 -3.88 8.74
CA THR A 209 6.31 -4.54 9.11
C THR A 209 5.11 -3.76 8.59
N TYR A 210 5.11 -2.43 8.74
CA TYR A 210 4.07 -1.54 8.23
C TYR A 210 3.97 -1.60 6.70
N GLU A 211 5.10 -1.50 5.99
CA GLU A 211 5.14 -1.56 4.54
C GLU A 211 4.51 -2.85 4.01
N ILE A 212 4.75 -3.99 4.66
CA ILE A 212 4.21 -5.29 4.25
C ILE A 212 2.70 -5.37 4.45
N LEU A 213 2.19 -4.84 5.57
CA LEU A 213 0.76 -4.76 5.78
C LEU A 213 0.10 -3.80 4.78
N GLN A 214 0.76 -2.69 4.43
CA GLN A 214 0.27 -1.78 3.40
C GLN A 214 0.26 -2.44 2.02
N MET A 215 1.29 -3.21 1.65
CA MET A 215 1.28 -3.99 0.40
C MET A 215 0.13 -5.00 0.35
N MET A 216 -0.17 -5.66 1.46
CA MET A 216 -1.34 -6.54 1.54
C MET A 216 -2.65 -5.75 1.40
N ASN A 217 -2.76 -4.58 2.03
CA ASN A 217 -3.92 -3.70 1.90
C ASN A 217 -4.14 -3.28 0.45
N ASP A 218 -3.09 -2.82 -0.23
CA ASP A 218 -3.13 -2.43 -1.63
C ASP A 218 -3.50 -3.62 -2.53
N LEU A 219 -3.00 -4.83 -2.21
CA LEU A 219 -3.36 -6.06 -2.92
C LEU A 219 -4.84 -6.41 -2.74
N LEU A 220 -5.42 -6.26 -1.54
CA LEU A 220 -6.85 -6.47 -1.32
C LEU A 220 -7.68 -5.44 -2.10
N ASP A 221 -7.25 -4.19 -2.13
CA ASP A 221 -7.90 -3.16 -2.94
C ASP A 221 -7.81 -3.49 -4.44
N ILE A 222 -6.69 -4.04 -4.93
CA ILE A 222 -6.58 -4.54 -6.31
C ILE A 222 -7.55 -5.69 -6.57
N ILE A 223 -7.64 -6.66 -5.65
CA ILE A 223 -8.51 -7.84 -5.78
C ILE A 223 -9.99 -7.43 -5.82
N GLU A 224 -10.39 -6.55 -4.90
CA GLU A 224 -11.77 -6.07 -4.79
C GLU A 224 -12.22 -5.29 -6.02
N ASN A 225 -11.32 -4.48 -6.59
CA ASN A 225 -11.60 -3.66 -7.75
C ASN A 225 -11.27 -4.33 -9.09
N PHE A 226 -10.77 -5.57 -9.08
CA PHE A 226 -10.38 -6.27 -10.29
C PHE A 226 -11.58 -6.46 -11.23
N GLY A 227 -11.40 -6.08 -12.50
CA GLY A 227 -12.43 -6.09 -13.51
C GLY A 227 -13.25 -4.79 -13.57
N ARG A 228 -13.11 -3.88 -12.59
CA ARG A 228 -13.84 -2.59 -12.52
C ARG A 228 -13.01 -1.40 -12.99
N GLU A 229 -11.91 -1.64 -13.72
CA GLU A 229 -10.90 -0.62 -13.99
C GLU A 229 -11.42 0.53 -14.86
N GLN A 230 -12.40 0.28 -15.75
CA GLN A 230 -13.01 1.31 -16.60
C GLN A 230 -13.97 2.21 -15.83
N SER A 231 -14.76 1.64 -14.91
CA SER A 231 -15.70 2.37 -14.05
C SER A 231 -15.02 3.26 -13.00
N ILE A 232 -13.73 3.02 -12.73
CA ILE A 232 -12.91 3.81 -11.78
C ILE A 232 -12.09 4.89 -12.51
N GLN A 233 -11.86 4.76 -13.82
CA GLN A 233 -11.02 5.68 -14.60
C GLN A 233 -11.75 6.94 -15.07
N GLU A 234 -13.05 6.85 -15.30
CA GLU A 234 -13.91 8.03 -15.41
C GLU A 234 -14.13 8.51 -13.97
N GLY A 235 -13.39 9.56 -13.61
CA GLY A 235 -13.59 10.20 -12.32
C GLY A 235 -15.06 10.52 -12.16
N ILE A 236 -15.59 10.28 -10.97
CA ILE A 236 -16.92 10.76 -10.57
C ILE A 236 -16.88 12.29 -10.72
N ASP A 237 -17.19 12.79 -11.92
CA ASP A 237 -17.38 14.20 -12.19
C ASP A 237 -18.64 14.56 -11.42
N SER A 238 -18.46 15.39 -10.39
CA SER A 238 -19.47 15.80 -9.41
C SER A 238 -20.68 16.55 -9.99
N ASP A 239 -20.77 16.64 -11.32
CA ASP A 239 -21.74 17.45 -12.05
C ASP A 239 -22.73 16.60 -12.87
N ASN A 240 -22.60 15.27 -12.88
CA ASN A 240 -23.59 14.39 -13.48
C ASN A 240 -24.40 13.67 -12.40
N GLU A 241 -25.58 14.21 -12.07
CA GLU A 241 -26.59 13.65 -11.16
C GLU A 241 -27.26 12.36 -11.70
N GLU A 242 -26.71 11.75 -12.75
CA GLU A 242 -27.06 10.39 -13.13
C GLU A 242 -26.04 9.49 -12.44
N GLU A 243 -26.48 8.81 -11.37
CA GLU A 243 -25.77 7.67 -10.78
C GLU A 243 -25.36 6.70 -11.89
N GLU A 244 -24.17 6.87 -12.45
CA GLU A 244 -23.51 5.80 -13.18
C GLU A 244 -23.20 4.73 -12.15
N GLU A 245 -24.20 3.87 -11.90
CA GLU A 245 -24.06 2.63 -11.15
C GLU A 245 -22.75 2.00 -11.62
N LEU A 246 -21.78 1.91 -10.71
CA LEU A 246 -20.56 1.14 -10.93
C LEU A 246 -21.01 -0.20 -11.49
N ILE A 247 -20.78 -0.44 -12.79
CA ILE A 247 -21.24 -1.66 -13.42
C ILE A 247 -20.58 -2.80 -12.65
N ASP A 248 -21.40 -3.57 -11.93
CA ASP A 248 -20.93 -4.71 -11.16
C ASP A 248 -20.43 -5.75 -12.16
N ILE A 249 -19.12 -5.75 -12.39
CA ILE A 249 -18.45 -6.78 -13.16
C ILE A 249 -18.23 -7.96 -12.21
N GLU A 250 -19.18 -8.88 -12.22
CA GLU A 250 -19.06 -10.15 -11.52
C GLU A 250 -18.13 -11.07 -12.32
N LEU A 251 -17.01 -11.46 -11.71
CA LEU A 251 -16.07 -12.41 -12.32
C LEU A 251 -16.67 -13.81 -12.31
N GLU A 252 -16.39 -14.58 -13.36
CA GLU A 252 -16.77 -16.00 -13.41
C GLU A 252 -16.05 -16.79 -12.31
N PRO A 253 -16.68 -17.83 -11.71
CA PRO A 253 -16.07 -18.62 -10.65
C PRO A 253 -14.72 -19.29 -11.00
N GLU A 254 -14.44 -19.51 -12.28
CA GLU A 254 -13.15 -20.05 -12.74
C GLU A 254 -12.05 -19.00 -12.85
N HIS A 255 -12.36 -17.72 -12.66
CA HIS A 255 -11.37 -16.65 -12.72
C HIS A 255 -10.40 -16.76 -11.51
N PRO A 256 -9.08 -16.68 -11.69
CA PRO A 256 -8.11 -16.89 -10.60
C PRO A 256 -8.27 -15.97 -9.39
N VAL A 257 -8.81 -14.76 -9.60
CA VAL A 257 -9.04 -13.75 -8.55
C VAL A 257 -10.38 -13.97 -7.81
N TYR A 258 -11.34 -14.66 -8.42
CA TYR A 258 -12.70 -14.81 -7.87
C TYR A 258 -12.71 -15.38 -6.44
N PRO A 259 -11.98 -16.47 -6.11
CA PRO A 259 -11.97 -16.99 -4.74
C PRO A 259 -11.46 -16.01 -3.69
N LEU A 260 -10.52 -15.13 -4.05
CA LEU A 260 -10.01 -14.08 -3.16
C LEU A 260 -11.05 -12.96 -2.97
N GLN A 261 -11.83 -12.62 -4.00
CA GLN A 261 -12.97 -11.69 -3.87
C GLN A 261 -14.01 -12.22 -2.89
N GLN A 262 -14.30 -13.53 -2.91
CA GLN A 262 -15.27 -14.15 -1.99
C GLN A 262 -14.79 -14.20 -0.53
N SER A 263 -13.48 -14.01 -0.28
CA SER A 263 -12.87 -14.05 1.06
C SER A 263 -12.34 -12.68 1.51
N LEU A 264 -12.75 -11.58 0.86
CA LEU A 264 -12.27 -10.22 1.18
C LEU A 264 -12.46 -9.85 2.65
N GLU A 265 -13.64 -10.03 3.22
CA GLU A 265 -13.88 -9.63 4.62
C GLU A 265 -13.05 -10.45 5.62
N GLU A 266 -12.83 -11.74 5.36
CA GLU A 266 -11.94 -12.56 6.20
C GLU A 266 -10.49 -12.05 6.14
N ASN A 267 -10.03 -11.66 4.94
CA ASN A 267 -8.70 -11.12 4.73
C ASN A 267 -8.53 -9.71 5.30
N TYR A 268 -9.54 -8.84 5.19
CA TYR A 268 -9.55 -7.54 5.85
C TYR A 268 -9.61 -7.67 7.37
N GLU A 269 -10.30 -8.68 7.91
CA GLU A 269 -10.29 -8.94 9.35
C GLU A 269 -8.90 -9.35 9.84
N TRP A 270 -8.24 -10.25 9.12
CA TRP A 270 -6.85 -10.60 9.39
C TRP A 270 -5.95 -9.36 9.34
N LEU A 271 -6.14 -8.49 8.35
CA LEU A 271 -5.35 -7.27 8.16
C LEU A 271 -5.55 -6.28 9.33
N ARG A 272 -6.81 -6.05 9.74
CA ARG A 272 -7.14 -5.22 10.91
C ARG A 272 -6.53 -5.75 12.19
N GLU A 273 -6.54 -7.08 12.39
CA GLU A 273 -5.92 -7.71 13.56
C GLU A 273 -4.40 -7.44 13.59
N HIS A 274 -3.71 -7.59 12.46
CA HIS A 274 -2.26 -7.46 12.40
C HIS A 274 -1.78 -6.00 12.42
N PHE A 275 -2.52 -5.07 11.83
CA PHE A 275 -2.28 -3.65 12.07
C PHE A 275 -2.53 -3.28 13.53
N GLY A 276 -3.56 -3.85 14.18
CA GLY A 276 -3.78 -3.67 15.62
C GLY A 276 -2.60 -4.13 16.47
N LYS A 277 -2.05 -5.33 16.18
CA LYS A 277 -0.85 -5.85 16.85
C LYS A 277 0.38 -4.96 16.62
N LEU A 278 0.59 -4.48 15.38
CA LEU A 278 1.68 -3.55 15.07
C LEU A 278 1.51 -2.26 15.89
N PHE A 279 0.31 -1.68 15.86
CA PHE A 279 0.00 -0.44 16.58
C PHE A 279 0.22 -0.58 18.10
N ASP A 280 -0.17 -1.72 18.70
CA ASP A 280 0.04 -1.99 20.12
C ASP A 280 1.54 -2.15 20.50
N ALA A 281 2.39 -2.51 19.53
CA ALA A 281 3.84 -2.63 19.71
C ALA A 281 4.59 -1.30 19.51
N MET A 282 3.92 -0.24 19.04
CA MET A 282 4.54 1.04 18.70
C MET A 282 4.45 2.08 19.82
N ASN A 283 5.42 3.01 19.84
CA ASN A 283 5.36 4.22 20.64
C ASN A 283 4.75 5.37 19.82
N THR A 284 4.09 6.31 20.51
CA THR A 284 3.46 7.49 19.88
C THR A 284 4.44 8.41 19.18
N ASP A 285 5.72 8.35 19.57
CA ASP A 285 6.78 9.23 19.04
C ASP A 285 7.41 8.68 17.76
N MET A 286 6.99 7.49 17.29
CA MET A 286 7.50 6.89 16.06
C MET A 286 6.91 7.59 14.84
N GLU A 287 7.74 7.88 13.84
CA GLU A 287 7.35 8.63 12.64
C GLU A 287 6.17 7.99 11.90
N ILE A 288 6.15 6.66 11.81
CA ILE A 288 5.08 5.91 11.15
C ILE A 288 3.81 5.71 12.02
N TYR A 289 3.81 6.11 13.30
CA TYR A 289 2.66 5.91 14.19
C TYR A 289 1.36 6.56 13.66
N PRO A 290 1.37 7.83 13.19
CA PRO A 290 0.19 8.45 12.61
C PRO A 290 -0.30 7.72 11.36
N SER A 291 0.61 7.25 10.50
CA SER A 291 0.27 6.50 9.28
C SER A 291 -0.40 5.17 9.60
N VAL A 292 0.13 4.41 10.57
CA VAL A 292 -0.47 3.15 11.04
C VAL A 292 -1.86 3.42 11.62
N ALA A 293 -2.00 4.47 12.44
CA ALA A 293 -3.29 4.86 13.00
C ALA A 293 -4.29 5.22 11.88
N ASN A 294 -3.85 5.97 10.87
CA ASN A 294 -4.68 6.35 9.73
C ASN A 294 -5.21 5.11 9.00
N THR A 295 -4.33 4.18 8.62
CA THR A 295 -4.70 2.96 7.90
C THR A 295 -5.69 2.11 8.70
N ILE A 296 -5.51 1.99 10.02
CA ILE A 296 -6.50 1.30 10.87
C ILE A 296 -7.85 2.01 10.85
N GLY A 297 -7.83 3.35 10.92
CA GLY A 297 -9.03 4.18 10.80
C GLY A 297 -9.79 3.92 9.51
N GLU A 298 -9.09 3.97 8.37
CA GLU A 298 -9.64 3.70 7.05
C GLU A 298 -10.19 2.27 6.92
N LEU A 299 -9.52 1.27 7.48
CA LEU A 299 -10.00 -0.12 7.48
C LEU A 299 -11.30 -0.30 8.28
N TYR A 300 -11.52 0.50 9.33
CA TYR A 300 -12.79 0.51 10.07
C TYR A 300 -13.88 1.31 9.36
N LEU A 301 -13.55 2.40 8.64
CA LEU A 301 -14.50 3.06 7.76
C LEU A 301 -14.97 2.11 6.66
N LYS A 302 -14.04 1.40 6.01
CA LYS A 302 -14.36 0.37 5.02
C LYS A 302 -15.30 -0.70 5.57
N LYS A 303 -15.04 -1.19 6.78
CA LYS A 303 -15.93 -2.13 7.47
C LYS A 303 -17.32 -1.55 7.78
N ALA A 304 -17.43 -0.24 7.90
CA ALA A 304 -18.69 0.45 8.14
C ALA A 304 -19.49 0.71 6.84
N GLU A 305 -18.89 0.66 5.66
CA GLU A 305 -19.53 1.05 4.39
C GLU A 305 -20.82 0.27 4.11
N GLU A 306 -20.75 -1.06 4.00
CA GLU A 306 -21.92 -1.89 3.71
C GLU A 306 -23.05 -1.75 4.74
N PRO A 307 -22.82 -1.85 6.07
CA PRO A 307 -23.90 -1.63 7.03
C PRO A 307 -24.42 -0.19 7.03
N SER A 308 -23.60 0.80 6.65
CA SER A 308 -24.05 2.18 6.47
C SER A 308 -24.98 2.29 5.25
N LYS A 309 -24.58 1.72 4.11
CA LYS A 309 -25.40 1.69 2.88
C LYS A 309 -26.74 1.01 3.13
N ILE A 310 -26.75 -0.16 3.79
CA ILE A 310 -27.99 -0.86 4.16
C ILE A 310 -28.86 0.03 5.06
N PHE A 311 -28.30 0.63 6.11
CA PHE A 311 -29.07 1.49 7.00
C PHE A 311 -29.67 2.69 6.27
N LEU A 312 -28.85 3.44 5.52
CA LEU A 312 -29.26 4.65 4.83
C LEU A 312 -30.30 4.37 3.75
N GLY A 313 -30.12 3.31 2.95
CA GLY A 313 -31.13 2.90 1.95
C GLY A 313 -32.45 2.51 2.62
N LEU A 314 -32.43 1.74 3.71
CA LEU A 314 -33.67 1.36 4.41
C LEU A 314 -34.37 2.53 5.10
N GLN A 315 -33.62 3.57 5.49
CA GLN A 315 -34.13 4.72 6.24
C GLN A 315 -34.60 5.86 5.34
N TYR A 316 -33.98 6.04 4.17
CA TYR A 316 -34.14 7.23 3.33
C TYR A 316 -34.52 6.93 1.86
N ASP A 317 -34.45 5.69 1.35
CA ASP A 317 -34.98 5.38 0.00
C ASP A 317 -36.49 5.13 0.04
N ASP A 318 -37.25 6.12 -0.47
CA ASP A 318 -38.71 6.10 -0.62
C ASP A 318 -39.21 5.05 -1.63
N ASP A 319 -38.33 4.53 -2.51
CA ASP A 319 -38.67 3.50 -3.52
C ASP A 319 -38.62 2.06 -2.98
N SER A 320 -38.28 1.87 -1.70
CA SER A 320 -38.32 0.56 -1.06
C SER A 320 -39.78 0.13 -0.78
N THR A 321 -40.39 -0.50 -1.79
CA THR A 321 -41.73 -1.13 -1.71
C THR A 321 -41.86 -2.22 -0.63
N ALA A 322 -40.74 -2.66 -0.05
CA ALA A 322 -40.72 -3.48 1.13
C ALA A 322 -40.61 -2.58 2.37
N LYS A 323 -41.60 -2.64 3.27
CA LYS A 323 -41.40 -2.24 4.67
C LYS A 323 -40.26 -3.08 5.24
N ALA A 324 -39.03 -2.59 5.09
CA ALA A 324 -37.87 -3.16 5.74
C ALA A 324 -38.17 -3.25 7.23
N SER A 325 -37.81 -4.37 7.85
CA SER A 325 -38.09 -4.50 9.28
C SER A 325 -37.24 -3.45 10.00
N ASP A 326 -37.87 -2.59 10.80
CA ASP A 326 -37.22 -1.62 11.70
C ASP A 326 -36.07 -2.27 12.52
N LYS A 327 -36.13 -3.59 12.72
CA LYS A 327 -35.09 -4.38 13.36
C LYS A 327 -33.81 -4.52 12.53
N GLU A 328 -33.92 -4.66 11.21
CA GLU A 328 -32.79 -4.82 10.29
C GLU A 328 -32.04 -3.49 10.13
N ALA A 329 -32.77 -2.39 9.89
CA ALA A 329 -32.20 -1.05 9.85
C ALA A 329 -31.44 -0.72 11.15
N LYS A 330 -32.04 -0.99 12.32
CA LYS A 330 -31.37 -0.80 13.63
C LYS A 330 -30.15 -1.69 13.82
N ALA A 331 -30.14 -2.90 13.29
CA ALA A 331 -28.99 -3.80 13.37
C ALA A 331 -27.84 -3.28 12.50
N ALA A 332 -28.14 -2.86 11.27
CA ALA A 332 -27.18 -2.25 10.35
C ALA A 332 -26.60 -0.94 10.93
N GLN A 333 -27.46 -0.04 11.40
CA GLN A 333 -27.09 1.21 12.07
C GLN A 333 -26.14 0.97 13.23
N LYS A 334 -26.46 0.01 14.12
CA LYS A 334 -25.62 -0.30 15.28
C LYS A 334 -24.24 -0.80 14.87
N THR A 335 -24.17 -1.66 13.86
CA THR A 335 -22.90 -2.18 13.33
C THR A 335 -22.08 -1.07 12.71
N ALA A 336 -22.68 -0.26 11.83
CA ALA A 336 -22.05 0.91 11.21
C ALA A 336 -21.51 1.89 12.28
N LEU A 337 -22.35 2.31 13.23
CA LEU A 337 -21.95 3.19 14.34
C LEU A 337 -20.79 2.62 15.16
N THR A 338 -20.74 1.31 15.37
CA THR A 338 -19.65 0.66 16.12
C THR A 338 -18.33 0.80 15.37
N HIS A 339 -18.33 0.56 14.06
CA HIS A 339 -17.15 0.63 13.22
C HIS A 339 -16.71 2.08 12.97
N THR A 340 -17.63 2.99 12.63
CA THR A 340 -17.32 4.42 12.43
C THR A 340 -16.75 5.07 13.69
N LYS A 341 -17.27 4.74 14.88
CA LYS A 341 -16.70 5.23 16.15
C LYS A 341 -15.29 4.70 16.39
N LYS A 342 -15.03 3.44 16.02
CA LYS A 342 -13.68 2.86 16.13
C LYS A 342 -12.73 3.50 15.12
N ALA A 343 -13.18 3.78 13.90
CA ALA A 343 -12.41 4.53 12.92
C ALA A 343 -11.98 5.90 13.47
N LEU A 344 -12.94 6.68 13.99
CA LEU A 344 -12.67 7.98 14.61
C LEU A 344 -11.62 7.92 15.73
N GLN A 345 -11.63 6.87 16.56
CA GLN A 345 -10.63 6.70 17.63
C GLN A 345 -9.20 6.60 17.09
N TYR A 346 -9.00 6.02 15.90
CA TYR A 346 -7.68 5.90 15.29
C TYR A 346 -7.34 7.12 14.41
N LEU A 347 -8.29 7.63 13.63
CA LEU A 347 -8.08 8.84 12.82
C LEU A 347 -7.74 10.06 13.69
N GLU A 348 -8.33 10.20 14.87
CA GLU A 348 -7.96 11.24 15.83
C GLU A 348 -6.50 11.12 16.31
N LYS A 349 -5.97 9.88 16.42
CA LYS A 349 -4.56 9.63 16.77
C LYS A 349 -3.63 9.83 15.57
N ALA A 350 -4.16 9.80 14.35
CA ALA A 350 -3.43 10.03 13.12
C ALA A 350 -3.26 11.52 12.79
N LYS A 351 -3.97 12.43 13.48
CA LYS A 351 -3.89 13.87 13.21
C LYS A 351 -2.50 14.41 13.47
N LEU A 352 -1.97 15.12 12.48
CA LEU A 352 -0.73 15.89 12.57
C LEU A 352 -1.05 17.38 12.67
N GLU A 353 -0.36 18.13 13.52
CA GLU A 353 -0.66 19.55 13.76
C GLU A 353 -0.36 20.46 12.56
N ASP A 354 0.49 20.01 11.66
CA ASP A 354 0.96 20.74 10.48
C ASP A 354 0.45 20.15 9.16
N ASP A 355 -0.40 19.12 9.22
CA ASP A 355 -1.04 18.53 8.04
C ASP A 355 -2.58 18.63 8.10
N PRO A 356 -3.17 19.68 7.48
CA PRO A 356 -4.60 19.85 7.37
C PRO A 356 -5.34 18.72 6.64
N ASP A 357 -4.68 17.92 5.79
CA ASP A 357 -5.33 16.80 5.10
C ASP A 357 -5.79 15.73 6.11
N THR A 358 -4.99 15.43 7.14
CA THR A 358 -5.38 14.52 8.24
C THR A 358 -6.58 15.01 9.04
N TRP A 359 -6.80 16.33 9.10
CA TRP A 359 -7.94 16.90 9.80
C TRP A 359 -9.22 16.71 9.00
N VAL A 360 -9.15 16.89 7.69
CA VAL A 360 -10.28 16.69 6.78
C VAL A 360 -10.77 15.25 6.83
N GLN A 361 -9.86 14.26 6.83
CA GLN A 361 -10.24 12.85 6.98
C GLN A 361 -11.05 12.58 8.26
N VAL A 362 -10.67 13.21 9.36
CA VAL A 362 -11.41 13.07 10.62
C VAL A 362 -12.76 13.77 10.56
N ALA A 363 -12.84 14.92 9.89
CA ALA A 363 -14.11 15.59 9.68
C ALA A 363 -15.07 14.77 8.80
N GLU A 364 -14.57 14.16 7.72
CA GLU A 364 -15.36 13.23 6.88
C GLU A 364 -15.92 12.07 7.72
N ALA A 365 -15.11 11.46 8.59
CA ALA A 365 -15.58 10.41 9.48
C ALA A 365 -16.62 10.90 10.53
N TYR A 366 -16.57 12.16 10.94
CA TYR A 366 -17.62 12.77 11.77
C TYR A 366 -18.92 13.02 10.99
N ILE A 367 -18.83 13.34 9.69
CA ILE A 367 -19.99 13.44 8.80
C ILE A 367 -20.65 12.07 8.67
N ASP A 368 -19.87 11.02 8.40
CA ASP A 368 -20.36 9.64 8.35
C ASP A 368 -21.04 9.25 9.67
N LEU A 369 -20.44 9.62 10.81
CA LEU A 369 -21.06 9.41 12.11
C LEU A 369 -22.40 10.14 12.24
N GLY A 370 -22.50 11.39 11.79
CA GLY A 370 -23.74 12.17 11.79
C GLY A 370 -24.84 11.53 10.94
N ASN A 371 -24.48 11.03 9.76
CA ASN A 371 -25.42 10.36 8.84
C ASN A 371 -26.02 9.08 9.45
N LEU A 372 -25.29 8.41 10.33
CA LEU A 372 -25.71 7.17 10.99
C LEU A 372 -26.52 7.39 12.26
N LEU A 373 -26.53 8.60 12.81
CA LEU A 373 -27.24 8.92 14.05
C LEU A 373 -28.71 9.25 13.76
N ASP A 374 -29.55 9.16 14.80
CA ASP A 374 -30.98 9.40 14.66
C ASP A 374 -31.21 10.85 14.19
N ASN A 375 -32.13 11.02 13.24
CA ASN A 375 -32.42 12.32 12.65
C ASN A 375 -32.82 13.36 13.71
N GLU A 376 -32.23 14.55 13.63
CA GLU A 376 -32.39 15.67 14.57
C GLU A 376 -32.02 15.34 16.02
N SER A 377 -31.22 14.29 16.24
CA SER A 377 -30.69 13.98 17.58
C SER A 377 -29.58 14.95 17.98
N VAL A 378 -29.44 15.17 19.28
CA VAL A 378 -28.37 16.01 19.85
C VAL A 378 -27.00 15.46 19.48
N GLU A 379 -26.88 14.14 19.41
CA GLU A 379 -25.66 13.45 18.99
C GLU A 379 -25.33 13.72 17.52
N GLN A 380 -26.32 13.70 16.63
CA GLN A 380 -26.15 14.00 15.21
C GLN A 380 -25.68 15.46 15.02
N GLU A 381 -26.41 16.42 15.60
CA GLU A 381 -26.05 17.84 15.53
C GLU A 381 -24.62 18.09 16.04
N LYS A 382 -24.24 17.40 17.12
CA LYS A 382 -22.88 17.49 17.67
C LYS A 382 -21.83 16.92 16.73
N ALA A 383 -22.10 15.80 16.06
CA ALA A 383 -21.18 15.21 15.09
C ALA A 383 -20.94 16.16 13.91
N TYR A 384 -22.01 16.68 13.30
CA TYR A 384 -21.91 17.64 12.20
C TYR A 384 -21.22 18.94 12.60
N LYS A 385 -21.54 19.49 13.78
CA LYS A 385 -20.84 20.67 14.29
C LYS A 385 -19.34 20.43 14.48
N THR A 386 -18.97 19.25 14.97
CA THR A 386 -17.55 18.89 15.12
C THR A 386 -16.86 18.80 13.75
N ALA A 387 -17.51 18.21 12.75
CA ALA A 387 -17.01 18.20 11.38
C ALA A 387 -16.82 19.61 10.80
N GLU A 388 -17.82 20.49 10.97
CA GLU A 388 -17.76 21.89 10.52
C GLU A 388 -16.57 22.65 11.13
N GLU A 389 -16.38 22.52 12.45
CA GLU A 389 -15.31 23.17 13.19
C GLU A 389 -13.93 22.71 12.67
N ILE A 390 -13.77 21.41 12.42
CA ILE A 390 -12.53 20.83 11.91
C ILE A 390 -12.28 21.27 10.45
N LEU A 391 -13.29 21.17 9.57
CA LEU A 391 -13.18 21.58 8.16
C LEU A 391 -12.86 23.08 8.05
N SER A 392 -13.53 23.91 8.83
CA SER A 392 -13.27 25.36 8.86
C SER A 392 -11.83 25.66 9.29
N LYS A 393 -11.32 24.94 10.30
CA LYS A 393 -9.93 25.06 10.76
C LYS A 393 -8.95 24.60 9.67
N ALA A 394 -9.20 23.45 9.03
CA ALA A 394 -8.37 22.90 7.97
C ALA A 394 -8.32 23.84 6.77
N ASN A 395 -9.47 24.30 6.30
CA ASN A 395 -9.60 25.22 5.18
C ASN A 395 -8.87 26.55 5.41
N LYS A 396 -8.93 27.08 6.64
CA LYS A 396 -8.17 28.28 7.01
C LYS A 396 -6.66 28.02 6.99
N ALA A 397 -6.21 26.88 7.51
CA ALA A 397 -4.80 26.50 7.54
C ALA A 397 -4.22 26.24 6.14
N SER A 398 -5.05 25.74 5.22
CA SER A 398 -4.66 25.42 3.83
C SER A 398 -4.97 26.53 2.83
N HIS A 399 -5.27 27.76 3.29
CA HIS A 399 -5.57 28.92 2.45
C HIS A 399 -6.71 28.72 1.43
N GLY A 400 -7.77 27.99 1.81
CA GLY A 400 -8.95 27.80 0.97
C GLY A 400 -8.99 26.50 0.18
N LYS A 401 -7.99 25.59 0.33
CA LYS A 401 -7.94 24.31 -0.40
C LYS A 401 -9.22 23.46 -0.25
N PHE A 402 -9.91 23.57 0.89
CA PHE A 402 -11.09 22.76 1.21
C PHE A 402 -12.39 23.56 1.22
N GLN A 403 -12.42 24.73 0.56
CA GLN A 403 -13.60 25.58 0.54
C GLN A 403 -14.78 24.85 -0.10
N ASP A 404 -14.54 24.11 -1.19
CA ASP A 404 -15.59 23.36 -1.89
C ASP A 404 -16.18 22.25 -1.00
N VAL A 405 -15.33 21.54 -0.25
CA VAL A 405 -15.77 20.49 0.71
C VAL A 405 -16.63 21.11 1.81
N LEU A 406 -16.18 22.24 2.37
CA LEU A 406 -16.92 22.95 3.41
C LEU A 406 -18.25 23.51 2.89
N ASP A 407 -18.25 24.12 1.70
CA ASP A 407 -19.45 24.69 1.09
C ASP A 407 -20.47 23.61 0.74
N ASN A 408 -20.02 22.46 0.23
CA ASN A 408 -20.89 21.32 -0.04
C ASN A 408 -21.49 20.74 1.25
N PHE A 409 -20.69 20.68 2.32
CA PHE A 409 -21.19 20.24 3.62
C PHE A 409 -22.24 21.19 4.21
N LEU A 410 -22.06 22.51 4.06
CA LEU A 410 -22.97 23.54 4.62
C LEU A 410 -24.24 23.81 3.79
N LYS A 411 -24.28 23.35 2.54
CA LYS A 411 -25.46 23.52 1.65
C LYS A 411 -26.53 22.46 1.87
N ASN A 412 -26.18 21.35 2.53
CA ASN A 412 -27.09 20.32 3.03
C ASN A 412 -27.51 20.65 4.47
#